data_AF-A0A702EBN0-F1
#
_entry.id   AF-A0A702EBN0-F1
#
_cell.length_a   1.000
_cell.length_b   1.000
_cell.length_c   1.000
_cell.angle_alpha   90.00
_cell.angle_beta   90.00
_cell.angle_gamma   90.00
#
_symmetry.space_group_name_H-M   'P 1'
#
loop_
_entity.id
_entity.type
_entity.pdbx_description
1 polymer ?
#
loop_
_entity_poly.entity_id
_entity_poly.type
_entity_poly.pdbx_seq_one_letter_code
_entity_poly.pdbx_strand_id
1 'polypeptide(L)'
;MKKLLGVFLLLLVGLGIAAGVGMWKVSHLADSQLLIKKETIFTLKAGTGRLALGDQLYDEKIINRPRVFQWLLRVEPELSHFKAGTYRFTPGMTVREMLELLESGKEAQFPLRFVEGMRLSDYLKQLREAPYIRHTLPDDDYATVAQALKLAHPEWVEGWFWPDTWMYTANTSDVAILKRAHQKMVKVADTVWKGRAEGLPYKDQNQLVTMASIIEKETAVASERDQVASVFINRLRIGMRLQTDPTVIYGMGASYNGKLSRADLEKPTAYNTYTITGLPPGPIASPSEASLQAAAHPAKTPYLYFVADGKGGHTFNTNLASHNRSVQEYLKVLKEKNGQ
;
A
#
# COMPACT_ATOMS: atom_id res chain seq x y z
N MET A 1 71.88 26.04 24.31
CA MET A 1 70.51 26.22 24.84
C MET A 1 69.63 27.12 23.96
N LYS A 2 70.01 28.37 23.64
CA LYS A 2 69.20 29.28 22.79
C LYS A 2 68.86 28.76 21.37
N LYS A 3 69.80 28.08 20.70
CA LYS A 3 69.57 27.46 19.37
C LYS A 3 68.59 26.27 19.41
N LEU A 4 68.67 25.44 20.45
CA LEU A 4 67.73 24.34 20.69
C LEU A 4 66.31 24.85 21.00
N LEU A 5 66.21 25.93 21.78
CA LEU A 5 64.93 26.59 22.08
C LEU A 5 64.27 27.17 20.81
N GLY A 6 65.06 27.78 19.92
CA GLY A 6 64.57 28.31 18.64
C GLY A 6 64.07 27.23 17.67
N VAL A 7 64.76 26.08 17.60
CA VAL A 7 64.29 24.93 16.81
C VAL A 7 63.01 24.34 17.39
N PHE A 8 62.91 24.23 18.72
CA PHE A 8 61.70 23.76 19.39
C PHE A 8 60.50 24.70 19.17
N LEU A 9 60.72 26.02 19.23
CA LEU A 9 59.68 27.01 18.95
C LEU A 9 59.22 26.96 17.49
N LEU A 10 60.14 26.80 16.53
CA LEU A 10 59.80 26.63 15.12
C LEU A 10 59.02 25.34 14.86
N LEU A 11 59.36 24.24 15.54
CA LEU A 11 58.60 22.98 15.46
C LEU A 11 57.19 23.14 16.05
N LEU A 12 57.04 23.84 17.17
CA LEU A 12 55.73 24.13 17.77
C LEU A 12 54.87 25.01 16.87
N VAL A 13 55.44 26.06 16.26
CA VAL A 13 54.73 26.91 15.30
C VAL A 13 54.34 26.10 14.05
N GLY A 14 55.24 25.26 13.54
CA GLY A 14 54.95 24.35 12.43
C GLY A 14 53.82 23.36 12.74
N LEU A 15 53.81 22.80 13.95
CA LEU A 15 52.72 21.93 14.46
C LEU A 15 51.40 22.69 14.60
N GLY A 16 51.43 23.93 15.11
CA GLY A 16 50.25 24.79 15.24
C GLY A 16 49.64 25.14 13.88
N ILE A 17 50.48 25.49 12.90
CA ILE A 17 50.04 25.75 11.52
C ILE A 17 49.47 24.46 10.89
N ALA A 18 50.16 23.32 11.06
CA ALA A 18 49.68 22.04 10.55
C ALA A 18 48.33 21.62 11.17
N ALA A 19 48.15 21.82 12.48
CA ALA A 19 46.90 21.58 13.18
C ALA A 19 45.78 22.53 12.71
N GLY A 20 46.07 23.83 12.55
CA GLY A 20 45.12 24.82 12.04
C GLY A 20 44.68 24.52 10.60
N VAL A 21 45.62 24.17 9.72
CA VAL A 21 45.31 23.75 8.33
C VAL A 21 44.51 22.44 8.32
N GLY A 22 44.84 21.51 9.22
CA GLY A 22 44.09 20.26 9.38
C GLY A 22 42.64 20.50 9.78
N MET A 23 42.43 21.33 10.80
CA MET A 23 41.10 21.68 11.31
C MET A 23 40.28 22.45 10.27
N TRP A 24 40.91 23.40 9.56
CA TRP A 24 40.26 24.11 8.45
C TRP A 24 39.84 23.18 7.30
N LYS A 25 40.66 22.19 6.95
CA LYS A 25 40.28 21.18 5.92
C LYS A 25 39.13 20.30 6.37
N VAL A 26 39.05 19.97 7.66
CA VAL A 26 37.97 19.17 8.24
C VAL A 26 36.66 19.94 8.25
N SER A 27 36.65 21.18 8.74
CA SER A 27 35.46 22.03 8.72
C SER A 27 34.99 22.32 7.30
N HIS A 28 35.93 22.59 6.39
CA HIS A 28 35.61 22.82 4.98
C HIS A 28 35.02 21.58 4.28
N LEU A 29 35.44 20.36 4.67
CA LEU A 29 34.82 19.13 4.16
C LEU A 29 33.39 18.97 4.70
N ALA A 30 33.17 19.23 5.98
CA ALA A 30 31.84 19.11 6.60
C ALA A 30 30.80 19.96 5.85
N ASP A 31 31.18 21.19 5.49
CA ASP A 31 30.29 22.15 4.81
C ASP A 31 30.32 22.01 3.27
N SER A 32 31.15 21.11 2.74
CA SER A 32 31.21 20.87 1.30
C SER A 32 30.00 20.04 0.83
N GLN A 33 29.53 20.34 -0.38
CA GLN A 33 28.44 19.59 -1.00
C GLN A 33 28.88 18.18 -1.40
N LEU A 34 27.95 17.23 -1.29
CA LEU A 34 28.10 15.90 -1.85
C LEU A 34 28.34 15.99 -3.37
N LEU A 35 29.14 15.07 -3.91
CA LEU A 35 29.50 15.06 -5.33
C LEU A 35 28.37 14.55 -6.25
N ILE A 36 27.19 14.31 -5.70
CA ILE A 36 26.04 13.77 -6.42
C ILE A 36 25.34 14.88 -7.24
N LYS A 37 25.00 14.55 -8.49
CA LYS A 37 24.28 15.46 -9.41
C LYS A 37 22.78 15.19 -9.49
N LYS A 38 22.36 14.02 -9.01
CA LYS A 38 20.97 13.56 -8.96
C LYS A 38 20.71 12.92 -7.60
N GLU A 39 19.44 12.72 -7.29
CA GLU A 39 19.06 11.97 -6.10
C GLU A 39 19.69 10.57 -6.13
N THR A 40 20.33 10.19 -5.04
CA THR A 40 21.05 8.91 -4.90
C THR A 40 20.54 8.18 -3.66
N ILE A 41 20.22 6.90 -3.84
CA ILE A 41 19.82 6.00 -2.76
C ILE A 41 21.06 5.31 -2.23
N PHE A 42 21.45 5.64 -1.01
CA PHE A 42 22.64 5.10 -0.34
C PHE A 42 22.21 4.07 0.71
N THR A 43 22.85 2.89 0.73
CA THR A 43 22.53 1.85 1.72
C THR A 43 23.72 1.60 2.64
N LEU A 44 23.51 1.82 3.93
CA LEU A 44 24.48 1.54 4.98
C LEU A 44 24.16 0.22 5.67
N LYS A 45 25.05 -0.77 5.51
CA LYS A 45 24.88 -2.09 6.12
C LYS A 45 25.04 -2.04 7.65
N ALA A 46 24.36 -2.95 8.34
CA ALA A 46 24.54 -3.15 9.77
C ALA A 46 25.98 -3.57 10.09
N GLY A 47 26.57 -2.97 11.11
CA GLY A 47 27.95 -3.25 11.53
C GLY A 47 29.04 -2.53 10.72
N THR A 48 28.68 -1.65 9.77
CA THR A 48 29.66 -0.81 9.07
C THR A 48 30.38 0.11 10.07
N GLY A 49 31.72 0.06 10.10
CA GLY A 49 32.54 0.94 10.93
C GLY A 49 32.84 2.28 10.26
N ARG A 50 33.40 3.24 11.02
CA ARG A 50 33.73 4.60 10.54
C ARG A 50 34.64 4.60 9.30
N LEU A 51 35.65 3.73 9.29
CA LEU A 51 36.57 3.54 8.16
C LEU A 51 35.81 3.07 6.92
N ALA A 52 35.06 1.97 7.06
CA ALA A 52 34.30 1.37 5.98
C ALA A 52 33.23 2.31 5.39
N LEU A 53 32.60 3.15 6.22
CA LEU A 53 31.67 4.18 5.73
C LEU A 53 32.38 5.18 4.82
N GLY A 54 33.53 5.70 5.24
CA GLY A 54 34.29 6.67 4.45
C GLY A 54 34.79 6.09 3.12
N ASP A 55 35.21 4.82 3.13
CA ASP A 55 35.63 4.12 1.92
C ASP A 55 34.45 3.88 0.98
N GLN A 56 33.31 3.41 1.50
CA GLN A 56 32.08 3.22 0.71
C GLN A 56 31.59 4.52 0.07
N LEU A 57 31.57 5.63 0.82
CA LEU A 57 31.17 6.95 0.30
C LEU A 57 32.12 7.45 -0.79
N TYR A 58 33.41 7.10 -0.72
CA TYR A 58 34.38 7.45 -1.76
C TYR A 58 34.19 6.58 -3.01
N ASP A 59 34.00 5.27 -2.84
CA ASP A 59 33.80 4.32 -3.93
C ASP A 59 32.51 4.61 -4.72
N GLU A 60 31.43 4.99 -4.02
CA GLU A 60 30.18 5.45 -4.63
C GLU A 60 30.26 6.89 -5.17
N LYS A 61 31.43 7.53 -5.11
CA LYS A 61 31.70 8.90 -5.57
C LYS A 61 30.78 9.93 -4.93
N ILE A 62 30.42 9.73 -3.67
CA ILE A 62 29.62 10.67 -2.86
C ILE A 62 30.54 11.72 -2.23
N ILE A 63 31.75 11.33 -1.82
CA ILE A 63 32.81 12.21 -1.29
C ILE A 63 34.13 12.03 -2.04
N ASN A 64 35.03 13.02 -1.97
CA ASN A 64 36.35 12.98 -2.66
C ASN A 64 37.54 12.72 -1.72
N ARG A 65 37.37 12.83 -0.40
CA ARG A 65 38.49 12.85 0.57
C ARG A 65 38.21 11.95 1.78
N PRO A 66 38.28 10.61 1.62
CA PRO A 66 37.97 9.66 2.69
C PRO A 66 38.87 9.83 3.91
N ARG A 67 40.16 10.17 3.71
CA ARG A 67 41.09 10.42 4.84
C ARG A 67 40.70 11.63 5.70
N VAL A 68 40.20 12.71 5.09
CA VAL A 68 39.77 13.91 5.82
C VAL A 68 38.43 13.65 6.51
N PHE A 69 37.55 12.85 5.89
CA PHE A 69 36.31 12.38 6.49
C PHE A 69 36.54 11.61 7.80
N GLN A 70 37.57 10.77 7.88
CA GLN A 70 37.92 10.08 9.15
C GLN A 70 38.32 11.04 10.27
N TRP A 71 38.95 12.17 9.93
CA TRP A 71 39.28 13.21 10.90
C TRP A 71 38.05 14.00 11.33
N LEU A 72 37.10 14.25 10.42
CA LEU A 72 35.81 14.86 10.76
C LEU A 72 35.09 14.08 11.87
N LEU A 73 34.96 12.76 11.71
CA LEU A 73 34.32 11.90 12.74
C LEU A 73 35.09 11.79 14.06
N ARG A 74 36.33 12.28 14.13
CA ARG A 74 37.12 12.37 15.38
C ARG A 74 37.00 13.74 16.04
N VAL A 75 36.94 14.80 15.23
CA VAL A 75 36.80 16.19 15.70
C VAL A 75 35.37 16.47 16.14
N GLU A 76 34.39 15.86 15.47
CA GLU A 76 32.96 15.96 15.77
C GLU A 76 32.41 14.53 16.02
N PRO A 77 32.59 13.98 17.24
CA PRO A 77 32.19 12.61 17.56
C PRO A 77 30.68 12.36 17.45
N GLU A 78 29.86 13.38 17.68
CA GLU A 78 28.40 13.35 17.51
C GLU A 78 28.00 12.82 16.12
N LEU A 79 28.64 13.30 15.05
CA LEU A 79 28.36 12.88 13.66
C LEU A 79 28.77 11.43 13.35
N SER A 80 29.38 10.73 14.31
CA SER A 80 29.82 9.34 14.15
C SER A 80 28.79 8.30 14.60
N HIS A 81 27.64 8.74 15.12
CA HIS A 81 26.53 7.88 15.58
C HIS A 81 25.56 7.49 14.46
N PHE A 82 26.09 7.15 13.29
CA PHE A 82 25.26 6.76 12.14
C PHE A 82 24.56 5.41 12.35
N LYS A 83 23.34 5.30 11.84
CA LYS A 83 22.52 4.08 11.90
C LYS A 83 22.51 3.38 10.55
N ALA A 84 22.49 2.05 10.57
CA ALA A 84 22.29 1.25 9.37
C ALA A 84 20.89 1.49 8.79
N GLY A 85 20.76 1.46 7.47
CA GLY A 85 19.53 1.77 6.76
C GLY A 85 19.78 2.25 5.34
N THR A 86 18.71 2.48 4.61
CA THR A 86 18.78 3.07 3.27
C THR A 86 18.34 4.52 3.32
N TYR A 87 19.16 5.43 2.82
CA TYR A 87 18.98 6.88 2.89
C TYR A 87 18.86 7.48 1.49
N ARG A 88 18.17 8.61 1.40
CA ARG A 88 18.00 9.37 0.17
C ARG A 88 18.83 10.64 0.25
N PHE A 89 19.89 10.72 -0.55
CA PHE A 89 20.72 11.92 -0.64
C PHE A 89 20.24 12.80 -1.79
N THR A 90 20.10 14.09 -1.51
CA THR A 90 19.64 15.09 -2.48
C THR A 90 20.81 15.92 -3.01
N PRO A 91 20.78 16.38 -4.27
CA PRO A 91 21.78 17.31 -4.78
C PRO A 91 21.85 18.57 -3.91
N GLY A 92 23.08 19.06 -3.66
CA GLY A 92 23.32 20.25 -2.84
C GLY A 92 23.39 19.99 -1.33
N MET A 93 23.06 18.78 -0.86
CA MET A 93 23.28 18.37 0.54
C MET A 93 24.77 18.45 0.89
N THR A 94 25.08 18.89 2.10
CA THR A 94 26.45 18.94 2.64
C THR A 94 26.84 17.61 3.30
N VAL A 95 28.14 17.39 3.50
CA VAL A 95 28.63 16.21 4.23
C VAL A 95 28.10 16.18 5.67
N ARG A 96 27.97 17.34 6.31
CA ARG A 96 27.36 17.49 7.65
C ARG A 96 25.91 17.04 7.67
N GLU A 97 25.07 17.59 6.79
CA GLU A 97 23.65 17.22 6.69
C GLU A 97 23.47 15.72 6.36
N MET A 98 24.34 15.16 5.52
CA MET A 98 24.35 13.71 5.23
C MET A 98 24.62 12.89 6.49
N LEU A 99 25.61 13.28 7.31
CA LEU A 99 25.94 12.59 8.56
C LEU A 99 24.82 12.72 9.59
N GLU A 100 24.21 13.90 9.72
CA GLU A 100 23.03 14.13 10.56
C GLU A 100 21.82 13.27 10.11
N LEU A 101 21.62 13.12 8.80
CA LEU A 101 20.59 12.24 8.26
C LEU A 101 20.85 10.78 8.66
N LEU A 102 22.09 10.31 8.50
CA LEU A 102 22.52 8.97 8.88
C LEU A 102 22.39 8.73 10.39
N GLU A 103 22.68 9.72 11.22
CA GLU A 103 22.50 9.67 12.67
C GLU A 103 21.02 9.60 13.06
N SER A 104 20.18 10.38 12.40
CA SER A 104 18.74 10.42 12.68
C SER A 104 18.08 9.05 12.49
N GLY A 105 18.56 8.25 11.53
CA GLY A 105 17.93 6.99 11.14
C GLY A 105 16.67 7.19 10.29
N LYS A 106 16.47 8.37 9.71
CA LYS A 106 15.36 8.67 8.79
C LYS A 106 15.63 8.00 7.45
N GLU A 107 15.29 6.73 7.36
CA GLU A 107 15.40 5.95 6.13
C GLU A 107 14.49 6.48 5.02
N ALA A 108 14.92 6.28 3.78
CA ALA A 108 14.14 6.51 2.59
C ALA A 108 12.90 5.62 2.59
N GLN A 109 11.74 6.24 2.47
CA GLN A 109 10.48 5.54 2.31
C GLN A 109 10.08 5.46 0.84
N PHE A 110 9.53 4.31 0.48
CA PHE A 110 8.98 4.01 -0.84
C PHE A 110 7.48 3.79 -0.70
N PRO A 111 6.65 4.41 -1.57
CA PRO A 111 5.22 4.21 -1.55
C PRO A 111 4.86 2.93 -2.32
N LEU A 112 4.00 2.10 -1.72
CA LEU A 112 3.30 1.00 -2.39
C LEU A 112 1.80 1.23 -2.28
N ARG A 113 1.12 1.43 -3.41
CA ARG A 113 -0.30 1.82 -3.42
C ARG A 113 -1.21 0.61 -3.67
N PHE A 114 -1.83 0.12 -2.60
CA PHE A 114 -2.93 -0.83 -2.68
C PHE A 114 -4.24 -0.08 -2.91
N VAL A 115 -4.83 -0.26 -4.09
CA VAL A 115 -6.07 0.43 -4.49
C VAL A 115 -7.27 -0.43 -4.08
N GLU A 116 -8.31 0.20 -3.57
CA GLU A 116 -9.62 -0.43 -3.30
C GLU A 116 -10.23 -1.06 -4.57
N GLY A 117 -11.03 -2.10 -4.39
CA GLY A 117 -11.65 -2.84 -5.49
C GLY A 117 -10.70 -3.77 -6.27
N MET A 118 -9.41 -3.81 -5.91
CA MET A 118 -8.43 -4.80 -6.39
C MET A 118 -8.46 -6.09 -5.56
N ARG A 119 -7.97 -7.18 -6.14
CA ARG A 119 -7.82 -8.49 -5.47
C ARG A 119 -6.46 -8.58 -4.79
N LEU A 120 -6.32 -9.52 -3.85
CA LEU A 120 -5.00 -9.84 -3.29
C LEU A 120 -3.99 -10.25 -4.39
N SER A 121 -4.42 -10.96 -5.43
CA SER A 121 -3.55 -11.31 -6.57
C SER A 121 -2.90 -10.07 -7.21
N ASP A 122 -3.63 -8.96 -7.28
CA ASP A 122 -3.10 -7.70 -7.85
C ASP A 122 -2.06 -7.09 -6.89
N TYR A 123 -2.30 -7.15 -5.58
CA TYR A 123 -1.36 -6.68 -4.57
C TYR A 123 -0.08 -7.51 -4.53
N LEU A 124 -0.19 -8.83 -4.69
CA LEU A 124 0.98 -9.72 -4.77
C LEU A 124 1.82 -9.38 -6.01
N LYS A 125 1.19 -9.17 -7.17
CA LYS A 125 1.89 -8.70 -8.37
C LYS A 125 2.60 -7.37 -8.13
N GLN A 126 1.93 -6.38 -7.52
CA GLN A 126 2.55 -5.10 -7.17
C GLN A 126 3.74 -5.28 -6.21
N LEU A 127 3.65 -6.19 -5.24
CA LEU A 127 4.75 -6.51 -4.33
C LEU A 127 5.95 -7.12 -5.05
N ARG A 128 5.73 -7.96 -6.07
CA ARG A 128 6.79 -8.54 -6.90
C ARG A 128 7.50 -7.50 -7.76
N GLU A 129 6.77 -6.50 -8.25
CA GLU A 129 7.30 -5.43 -9.10
C GLU A 129 7.91 -4.26 -8.30
N ALA A 130 7.61 -4.16 -7.00
CA ALA A 130 8.01 -3.03 -6.18
C ALA A 130 9.53 -3.03 -5.85
N PRO A 131 10.18 -1.86 -5.91
CA PRO A 131 11.62 -1.76 -5.73
C PRO A 131 12.02 -1.99 -4.28
N TYR A 132 13.18 -2.61 -4.06
CA TYR A 132 13.79 -2.81 -2.74
C TYR A 132 12.96 -3.62 -1.74
N ILE A 133 11.95 -4.37 -2.19
CA ILE A 133 11.24 -5.33 -1.33
C ILE A 133 12.04 -6.63 -1.26
N ARG A 134 12.12 -7.21 -0.07
CA ARG A 134 12.67 -8.55 0.12
C ARG A 134 11.56 -9.59 -0.08
N HIS A 135 11.61 -10.32 -1.17
CA HIS A 135 10.64 -11.38 -1.43
C HIS A 135 10.90 -12.59 -0.53
N THR A 136 9.98 -12.85 0.39
CA THR A 136 10.07 -14.00 1.32
C THR A 136 8.95 -15.01 1.10
N LEU A 137 7.91 -14.65 0.34
CA LEU A 137 6.89 -15.59 -0.11
C LEU A 137 7.42 -16.47 -1.26
N PRO A 138 7.30 -17.81 -1.17
CA PRO A 138 7.79 -18.73 -2.21
C PRO A 138 6.97 -18.68 -3.50
N ASP A 139 5.67 -18.37 -3.39
CA ASP A 139 4.72 -18.25 -4.49
C ASP A 139 3.67 -17.17 -4.16
N ASP A 140 2.71 -16.97 -5.06
CA ASP A 140 1.62 -16.00 -4.92
C ASP A 140 0.28 -16.67 -4.57
N ASP A 141 0.31 -17.90 -4.05
CA ASP A 141 -0.90 -18.62 -3.68
C ASP A 141 -1.49 -18.07 -2.37
N TYR A 142 -2.82 -17.94 -2.33
CA TYR A 142 -3.51 -17.35 -1.18
C TYR A 142 -3.32 -18.20 0.10
N ALA A 143 -3.18 -19.52 -0.04
CA ALA A 143 -2.89 -20.43 1.06
C ALA A 143 -1.50 -20.19 1.67
N THR A 144 -0.49 -19.95 0.83
CA THR A 144 0.88 -19.61 1.25
C THR A 144 0.89 -18.28 2.00
N VAL A 145 0.17 -17.28 1.48
CA VAL A 145 0.01 -15.98 2.14
C VAL A 145 -0.63 -16.17 3.51
N ALA A 146 -1.73 -16.92 3.61
CA ALA A 146 -2.40 -17.19 4.87
C ALA A 146 -1.49 -17.88 5.90
N GLN A 147 -0.69 -18.85 5.46
CA GLN A 147 0.26 -19.56 6.30
C GLN A 147 1.39 -18.64 6.79
N ALA A 148 1.97 -17.84 5.90
CA ALA A 148 3.05 -16.91 6.24
C ALA A 148 2.60 -15.84 7.25
N LEU A 149 1.34 -15.40 7.14
CA LEU A 149 0.72 -14.43 8.05
C LEU A 149 0.19 -15.07 9.35
N LYS A 150 0.07 -16.41 9.39
CA LYS A 150 -0.55 -17.16 10.49
C LYS A 150 -1.98 -16.68 10.78
N LEU A 151 -2.79 -16.57 9.73
CA LEU A 151 -4.19 -16.15 9.85
C LEU A 151 -4.97 -17.15 10.70
N ALA A 152 -5.85 -16.64 11.56
CA ALA A 152 -6.73 -17.48 12.39
C ALA A 152 -7.74 -18.27 11.53
N HIS A 153 -8.16 -17.66 10.42
CA HIS A 153 -9.07 -18.23 9.43
C HIS A 153 -8.35 -18.25 8.06
N PRO A 154 -7.66 -19.34 7.70
CA PRO A 154 -6.90 -19.43 6.45
C PRO A 154 -7.75 -19.31 5.18
N GLU A 155 -9.07 -19.42 5.30
CA GLU A 155 -10.06 -19.21 4.25
C GLU A 155 -10.49 -17.73 4.10
N TRP A 156 -10.20 -16.89 5.10
CA TRP A 156 -10.51 -15.45 5.11
C TRP A 156 -9.30 -14.63 4.67
N VAL A 157 -8.95 -14.78 3.39
CA VAL A 157 -7.76 -14.14 2.81
C VAL A 157 -8.16 -12.97 1.92
N GLU A 158 -9.00 -13.21 0.92
CA GLU A 158 -9.44 -12.16 0.00
C GLU A 158 -10.24 -11.08 0.76
N GLY A 159 -10.04 -9.82 0.41
CA GLY A 159 -10.69 -8.69 1.07
C GLY A 159 -10.20 -8.36 2.49
N TRP A 160 -9.27 -9.13 3.05
CA TRP A 160 -8.74 -8.93 4.41
C TRP A 160 -7.42 -8.15 4.46
N PHE A 161 -7.15 -7.32 3.45
CA PHE A 161 -5.97 -6.43 3.39
C PHE A 161 -6.42 -5.00 3.14
N TRP A 162 -5.98 -4.08 3.98
CA TRP A 162 -6.46 -2.70 3.92
C TRP A 162 -5.88 -1.94 2.71
N PRO A 163 -6.73 -1.38 1.83
CA PRO A 163 -6.28 -0.57 0.70
C PRO A 163 -5.77 0.79 1.19
N ASP A 164 -4.50 1.10 0.91
CA ASP A 164 -3.86 2.37 1.26
C ASP A 164 -2.54 2.53 0.51
N THR A 165 -1.91 3.69 0.68
CA THR A 165 -0.50 3.89 0.32
C THR A 165 0.40 3.47 1.49
N TRP A 166 1.00 2.30 1.36
CA TRP A 166 1.91 1.71 2.34
C TRP A 166 3.32 2.23 2.13
N MET A 167 3.81 3.03 3.08
CA MET A 167 5.22 3.41 3.13
C MET A 167 6.05 2.25 3.71
N TYR A 168 7.11 1.87 3.01
CA TYR A 168 8.08 0.87 3.44
C TYR A 168 9.52 1.36 3.23
N THR A 169 10.45 0.85 4.03
CA THR A 169 11.89 1.09 3.86
C THR A 169 12.51 -0.04 3.05
N ALA A 170 13.68 0.19 2.47
CA ALA A 170 14.37 -0.84 1.70
C ALA A 170 14.60 -2.12 2.52
N ASN A 171 14.59 -3.26 1.85
CA ASN A 171 14.73 -4.60 2.41
C ASN A 171 13.60 -5.02 3.39
N THR A 172 12.53 -4.24 3.50
CA THR A 172 11.28 -4.69 4.14
C THR A 172 10.74 -5.90 3.37
N SER A 173 10.30 -6.95 4.08
CA SER A 173 9.73 -8.12 3.41
C SER A 173 8.29 -7.91 2.98
N ASP A 174 7.93 -8.56 1.87
CA ASP A 174 6.54 -8.70 1.38
C ASP A 174 5.57 -9.10 2.50
N VAL A 175 5.90 -10.13 3.29
CA VAL A 175 5.09 -10.61 4.42
C VAL A 175 4.89 -9.52 5.48
N ALA A 176 5.89 -8.67 5.74
CA ALA A 176 5.76 -7.61 6.74
C ALA A 176 4.79 -6.52 6.30
N ILE A 177 4.78 -6.17 5.01
CA ILE A 177 3.83 -5.21 4.43
C ILE A 177 2.41 -5.78 4.47
N LEU A 178 2.23 -7.02 3.98
CA LEU A 178 0.95 -7.72 4.03
C LEU A 178 0.42 -7.85 5.46
N LYS A 179 1.30 -8.11 6.44
CA LYS A 179 0.91 -8.20 7.85
C LYS A 179 0.37 -6.88 8.38
N ARG A 180 1.02 -5.75 8.07
CA ARG A 180 0.53 -4.43 8.44
C ARG A 180 -0.83 -4.14 7.80
N ALA A 181 -0.99 -4.47 6.51
CA ALA A 181 -2.24 -4.29 5.79
C ALA A 181 -3.38 -5.14 6.35
N HIS A 182 -3.10 -6.40 6.68
CA HIS A 182 -4.06 -7.29 7.30
C HIS A 182 -4.47 -6.81 8.70
N GLN A 183 -3.51 -6.46 9.56
CA GLN A 183 -3.80 -5.97 10.91
C GLN A 183 -4.64 -4.69 10.90
N LYS A 184 -4.38 -3.78 9.95
CA LYS A 184 -5.20 -2.57 9.78
C LYS A 184 -6.63 -2.94 9.35
N MET A 185 -6.79 -3.84 8.38
CA MET A 185 -8.13 -4.28 7.94
C MET A 185 -8.90 -4.94 9.09
N VAL A 186 -8.28 -5.85 9.83
CA VAL A 186 -8.91 -6.51 10.99
C VAL A 186 -9.42 -5.48 12.01
N LYS A 187 -8.61 -4.47 12.33
CA LYS A 187 -9.00 -3.41 13.28
C LYS A 187 -10.17 -2.59 12.77
N VAL A 188 -10.18 -2.23 11.48
CA VAL A 188 -11.29 -1.45 10.89
C VAL A 188 -12.55 -2.31 10.81
N ALA A 189 -12.46 -3.53 10.31
CA ALA A 189 -13.58 -4.48 10.22
C ALA A 189 -14.18 -4.76 11.60
N ASP A 190 -13.37 -4.89 12.66
CA ASP A 190 -13.86 -5.04 14.03
C ASP A 190 -14.61 -3.82 14.54
N THR A 191 -14.08 -2.62 14.27
CA THR A 191 -14.74 -1.35 14.64
C THR A 191 -16.08 -1.21 13.94
N VAL A 192 -16.11 -1.42 12.62
CA VAL A 192 -17.33 -1.36 11.79
C VAL A 192 -18.33 -2.43 12.21
N TRP A 193 -17.87 -3.66 12.46
CA TRP A 193 -18.72 -4.76 12.91
C TRP A 193 -19.41 -4.44 14.24
N LYS A 194 -18.67 -3.91 15.23
CA LYS A 194 -19.24 -3.54 16.53
C LYS A 194 -20.24 -2.39 16.43
N GLY A 195 -20.02 -1.45 15.51
CA GLY A 195 -20.91 -0.30 15.29
C GLY A 195 -22.11 -0.56 14.38
N ARG A 196 -22.17 -1.71 13.70
CA ARG A 196 -23.16 -1.98 12.64
C ARG A 196 -24.62 -1.82 13.09
N ALA A 197 -25.48 -1.45 12.15
CA ALA A 197 -26.91 -1.37 12.38
C ALA A 197 -27.52 -2.71 12.84
N GLU A 198 -28.56 -2.63 13.69
CA GLU A 198 -29.25 -3.81 14.18
C GLU A 198 -30.02 -4.54 13.08
N GLY A 199 -30.18 -5.86 13.26
CA GLY A 199 -31.00 -6.69 12.39
C GLY A 199 -30.43 -6.91 10.98
N LEU A 200 -29.13 -6.69 10.76
CA LEU A 200 -28.46 -7.07 9.50
C LEU A 200 -28.35 -8.60 9.39
N PRO A 201 -28.50 -9.19 8.18
CA PRO A 201 -28.55 -10.64 7.97
C PRO A 201 -27.16 -11.32 7.96
N TYR A 202 -26.13 -10.69 8.53
CA TYR A 202 -24.77 -11.24 8.55
C TYR A 202 -24.55 -12.17 9.74
N LYS A 203 -23.89 -13.30 9.50
CA LYS A 203 -23.54 -14.29 10.55
C LYS A 203 -22.22 -13.99 11.24
N ASP A 204 -21.28 -13.42 10.51
CA ASP A 204 -19.91 -13.16 10.96
C ASP A 204 -19.30 -11.94 10.23
N GLN A 205 -18.10 -11.53 10.66
CA GLN A 205 -17.38 -10.41 10.07
C GLN A 205 -17.01 -10.64 8.60
N ASN A 206 -16.72 -11.88 8.21
CA ASN A 206 -16.36 -12.20 6.83
C ASN A 206 -17.54 -11.96 5.88
N GLN A 207 -18.78 -12.23 6.30
CA GLN A 207 -19.96 -11.88 5.52
C GLN A 207 -20.15 -10.37 5.36
N LEU A 208 -19.82 -9.57 6.38
CA LEU A 208 -19.83 -8.10 6.26
C LEU A 208 -18.76 -7.62 5.26
N VAL A 209 -17.52 -8.13 5.34
CA VAL A 209 -16.45 -7.81 4.39
C VAL A 209 -16.80 -8.31 2.98
N THR A 210 -17.47 -9.45 2.87
CA THR A 210 -17.95 -10.00 1.58
C THR A 210 -18.96 -9.06 0.95
N MET A 211 -19.97 -8.64 1.71
CA MET A 211 -20.95 -7.67 1.22
C MET A 211 -20.28 -6.35 0.83
N ALA A 212 -19.36 -5.84 1.64
CA ALA A 212 -18.60 -4.62 1.33
C ALA A 212 -17.82 -4.76 0.01
N SER A 213 -17.20 -5.92 -0.26
CA SER A 213 -16.49 -6.16 -1.52
C SER A 213 -17.41 -6.21 -2.74
N ILE A 214 -18.65 -6.69 -2.58
CA ILE A 214 -19.66 -6.67 -3.64
C ILE A 214 -20.08 -5.22 -3.94
N ILE A 215 -20.40 -4.45 -2.89
CA ILE A 215 -20.78 -3.03 -3.00
C ILE A 215 -19.66 -2.21 -3.68
N GLU A 216 -18.40 -2.47 -3.30
CA GLU A 216 -17.21 -1.82 -3.86
C GLU A 216 -17.12 -2.03 -5.38
N LYS A 217 -17.36 -3.25 -5.85
CA LYS A 217 -17.27 -3.57 -7.29
C LYS A 217 -18.46 -3.08 -8.11
N GLU A 218 -19.60 -2.84 -7.47
CA GLU A 218 -20.83 -2.40 -8.13
C GLU A 218 -20.92 -0.87 -8.22
N THR A 219 -20.39 -0.15 -7.24
CA THR A 219 -20.69 1.29 -7.06
C THR A 219 -19.64 2.18 -7.69
N ALA A 220 -19.98 2.84 -8.81
CA ALA A 220 -19.16 3.93 -9.36
C ALA A 220 -19.48 5.31 -8.74
N VAL A 221 -20.74 5.53 -8.31
CA VAL A 221 -21.21 6.83 -7.79
C VAL A 221 -21.33 6.80 -6.27
N ALA A 222 -20.53 7.63 -5.59
CA ALA A 222 -20.43 7.60 -4.14
C ALA A 222 -21.78 7.83 -3.41
N SER A 223 -22.66 8.67 -3.95
CA SER A 223 -23.96 9.00 -3.33
C SER A 223 -24.99 7.86 -3.41
N GLU A 224 -24.80 6.89 -4.30
CA GLU A 224 -25.74 5.77 -4.49
C GLU A 224 -25.35 4.53 -3.66
N ARG A 225 -24.15 4.54 -3.07
CA ARG A 225 -23.56 3.38 -2.37
C ARG A 225 -24.49 2.81 -1.30
N ASP A 226 -25.09 3.66 -0.48
CA ASP A 226 -25.96 3.24 0.62
C ASP A 226 -27.27 2.62 0.11
N GLN A 227 -27.74 3.05 -1.07
CA GLN A 227 -28.93 2.49 -1.74
C GLN A 227 -28.60 1.16 -2.42
N VAL A 228 -27.44 1.04 -3.06
CA VAL A 228 -26.93 -0.24 -3.61
C VAL A 228 -26.77 -1.26 -2.49
N ALA A 229 -26.17 -0.86 -1.37
CA ALA A 229 -26.06 -1.69 -0.17
C ALA A 229 -27.44 -2.13 0.34
N SER A 230 -28.40 -1.20 0.42
CA SER A 230 -29.78 -1.51 0.79
C SER A 230 -30.40 -2.59 -0.09
N VAL A 231 -30.21 -2.52 -1.42
CA VAL A 231 -30.75 -3.53 -2.35
C VAL A 231 -30.18 -4.92 -2.06
N PHE A 232 -28.86 -5.06 -1.98
CA PHE A 232 -28.24 -6.36 -1.73
C PHE A 232 -28.61 -6.94 -0.36
N ILE A 233 -28.66 -6.09 0.67
CA ILE A 233 -29.02 -6.52 2.03
C ILE A 233 -30.50 -6.92 2.11
N ASN A 234 -31.39 -6.19 1.44
CA ASN A 234 -32.80 -6.56 1.34
C ASN A 234 -32.99 -7.90 0.63
N ARG A 235 -32.31 -8.11 -0.51
CA ARG A 235 -32.32 -9.38 -1.24
C ARG A 235 -31.86 -10.53 -0.35
N LEU A 236 -30.72 -10.34 0.33
CA LEU A 236 -30.14 -11.32 1.24
C LEU A 236 -31.13 -11.69 2.36
N ARG A 237 -31.82 -10.70 2.94
CA ARG A 237 -32.80 -10.89 4.02
C ARG A 237 -33.99 -11.75 3.60
N ILE A 238 -34.46 -11.63 2.37
CA ILE A 238 -35.62 -12.37 1.85
C ILE A 238 -35.24 -13.63 1.07
N GLY A 239 -33.96 -14.01 1.03
CA GLY A 239 -33.50 -15.17 0.27
C GLY A 239 -33.56 -14.99 -1.25
N MET A 240 -33.61 -13.76 -1.75
CA MET A 240 -33.46 -13.48 -3.18
C MET A 240 -31.98 -13.56 -3.56
N ARG A 241 -31.68 -14.19 -4.71
CA ARG A 241 -30.31 -14.24 -5.26
C ARG A 241 -29.77 -12.82 -5.50
N LEU A 242 -28.47 -12.61 -5.22
CA LEU A 242 -27.87 -11.27 -5.32
C LEU A 242 -27.70 -10.80 -6.77
N GLN A 243 -27.38 -11.71 -7.70
CA GLN A 243 -27.27 -11.46 -9.15
C GLN A 243 -26.40 -10.23 -9.48
N THR A 244 -25.12 -10.31 -9.15
CA THR A 244 -24.12 -9.25 -9.41
C THR A 244 -22.96 -9.80 -10.22
N ASP A 245 -22.69 -9.19 -11.37
CA ASP A 245 -21.69 -9.61 -12.36
C ASP A 245 -20.26 -9.76 -11.78
N PRO A 246 -19.75 -8.83 -10.94
CA PRO A 246 -18.44 -8.97 -10.28
C PRO A 246 -18.21 -10.32 -9.60
N THR A 247 -19.24 -10.92 -9.00
CA THR A 247 -19.12 -12.23 -8.34
C THR A 247 -18.94 -13.38 -9.32
N VAL A 248 -19.55 -13.29 -10.50
CA VAL A 248 -19.37 -14.25 -11.60
C VAL A 248 -17.94 -14.13 -12.14
N ILE A 249 -17.49 -12.90 -12.39
CA ILE A 249 -16.13 -12.60 -12.86
C ILE A 249 -15.06 -13.11 -11.87
N TYR A 250 -15.32 -13.01 -10.56
CA TYR A 250 -14.46 -13.60 -9.54
C TYR A 250 -14.46 -15.13 -9.61
N GLY A 251 -15.65 -15.75 -9.67
CA GLY A 251 -15.80 -17.20 -9.77
C GLY A 251 -15.20 -17.82 -11.05
N MET A 252 -15.07 -17.05 -12.14
CA MET A 252 -14.39 -17.48 -13.37
C MET A 252 -12.86 -17.50 -13.24
N GLY A 253 -12.29 -16.76 -12.29
CA GLY A 253 -10.84 -16.67 -12.09
C GLY A 253 -10.09 -16.30 -13.37
N ALA A 254 -9.06 -17.08 -13.71
CA ALA A 254 -8.21 -16.86 -14.88
C ALA A 254 -8.93 -17.09 -16.24
N SER A 255 -10.11 -17.70 -16.25
CA SER A 255 -10.88 -17.90 -17.49
C SER A 255 -11.59 -16.63 -17.99
N TYR A 256 -11.66 -15.59 -17.17
CA TYR A 256 -12.25 -14.31 -17.59
C TYR A 256 -11.33 -13.56 -18.55
N ASN A 257 -11.84 -13.25 -19.74
CA ASN A 257 -11.09 -12.63 -20.83
C ASN A 257 -11.53 -11.17 -21.12
N GLY A 258 -12.21 -10.54 -20.16
CA GLY A 258 -12.75 -9.18 -20.32
C GLY A 258 -14.17 -9.12 -20.87
N LYS A 259 -14.79 -10.25 -21.23
CA LYS A 259 -16.18 -10.32 -21.69
C LYS A 259 -16.97 -11.28 -20.81
N LEU A 260 -18.21 -10.88 -20.47
CA LEU A 260 -19.14 -11.71 -19.72
C LEU A 260 -20.31 -12.08 -20.63
N SER A 261 -20.45 -13.38 -20.93
CA SER A 261 -21.52 -13.91 -21.76
C SER A 261 -22.67 -14.43 -20.92
N ARG A 262 -23.84 -14.63 -21.55
CA ARG A 262 -24.98 -15.27 -20.88
C ARG A 262 -24.65 -16.68 -20.36
N ALA A 263 -23.85 -17.43 -21.09
CA ALA A 263 -23.42 -18.77 -20.68
C ALA A 263 -22.58 -18.71 -19.39
N ASP A 264 -21.81 -17.65 -19.19
CA ASP A 264 -21.04 -17.45 -17.95
C ASP A 264 -21.94 -17.19 -16.75
N LEU A 265 -23.02 -16.41 -16.94
CA LEU A 265 -24.02 -16.15 -15.90
C LEU A 265 -24.78 -17.42 -15.48
N GLU A 266 -25.00 -18.34 -16.41
CA GLU A 266 -25.72 -19.61 -16.17
C GLU A 266 -24.80 -20.71 -15.62
N LYS A 267 -23.47 -20.59 -15.77
CA LYS A 267 -22.49 -21.59 -15.31
C LYS A 267 -22.36 -21.58 -13.79
N PRO A 268 -22.68 -22.68 -13.08
CA PRO A 268 -22.56 -22.73 -11.63
C PRO A 268 -21.10 -22.65 -11.16
N THR A 269 -20.84 -21.73 -10.23
CA THR A 269 -19.60 -21.69 -9.45
C THR A 269 -19.94 -21.34 -8.02
N ALA A 270 -19.02 -21.57 -7.07
CA ALA A 270 -19.24 -21.22 -5.67
C ALA A 270 -19.46 -19.71 -5.45
N TYR A 271 -18.99 -18.86 -6.37
CA TYR A 271 -19.14 -17.40 -6.30
C TYR A 271 -20.26 -16.85 -7.19
N ASN A 272 -20.82 -17.62 -8.12
CA ASN A 272 -21.81 -17.13 -9.07
C ASN A 272 -23.18 -16.89 -8.40
N THR A 273 -23.44 -15.65 -8.00
CA THR A 273 -24.69 -15.21 -7.36
C THR A 273 -25.93 -15.19 -8.27
N TYR A 274 -25.82 -15.55 -9.54
CA TYR A 274 -26.97 -15.90 -10.38
C TYR A 274 -27.47 -17.32 -10.14
N THR A 275 -26.58 -18.22 -9.72
CA THR A 275 -26.89 -19.63 -9.45
C THR A 275 -27.08 -19.92 -7.96
N ILE A 276 -26.23 -19.35 -7.09
CA ILE A 276 -26.32 -19.54 -5.64
C ILE A 276 -27.30 -18.57 -4.99
N THR A 277 -27.80 -18.93 -3.81
CA THR A 277 -28.61 -18.05 -2.95
C THR A 277 -27.77 -17.60 -1.76
N GLY A 278 -27.86 -16.32 -1.39
CA GLY A 278 -27.06 -15.74 -0.31
C GLY A 278 -25.73 -15.14 -0.79
N LEU A 279 -24.80 -14.96 0.14
CA LEU A 279 -23.45 -14.45 -0.13
C LEU A 279 -22.55 -15.57 -0.70
N PRO A 280 -21.56 -15.22 -1.53
CA PRO A 280 -20.49 -16.14 -1.88
C PRO A 280 -19.64 -16.53 -0.63
N PRO A 281 -18.78 -17.56 -0.73
CA PRO A 281 -17.97 -18.04 0.40
C PRO A 281 -17.06 -16.98 1.05
N GLY A 282 -16.66 -15.95 0.31
CA GLY A 282 -15.82 -14.88 0.80
C GLY A 282 -15.84 -13.65 -0.11
N PRO A 283 -15.03 -12.63 0.23
CA PRO A 283 -14.94 -11.39 -0.54
C PRO A 283 -14.39 -11.61 -1.95
N ILE A 284 -14.66 -10.66 -2.85
CA ILE A 284 -14.21 -10.70 -4.26
C ILE A 284 -13.18 -9.61 -4.60
N ALA A 285 -12.87 -8.74 -3.63
CA ALA A 285 -11.92 -7.63 -3.72
C ALA A 285 -11.68 -7.03 -2.32
N SER A 286 -10.69 -6.15 -2.21
CA SER A 286 -10.42 -5.33 -1.02
C SER A 286 -11.38 -4.13 -0.96
N PRO A 287 -12.31 -4.07 0.01
CA PRO A 287 -13.27 -2.98 0.11
C PRO A 287 -12.64 -1.72 0.69
N SER A 288 -13.17 -0.56 0.28
CA SER A 288 -12.90 0.72 0.91
C SER A 288 -13.56 0.85 2.28
N GLU A 289 -13.17 1.87 3.06
CA GLU A 289 -13.90 2.24 4.27
C GLU A 289 -15.36 2.56 3.97
N ALA A 290 -15.62 3.30 2.88
CA ALA A 290 -16.97 3.70 2.51
C ALA A 290 -17.88 2.50 2.20
N SER A 291 -17.35 1.46 1.56
CA SER A 291 -18.10 0.23 1.29
C SER A 291 -18.30 -0.63 2.53
N LEU A 292 -17.34 -0.66 3.46
CA LEU A 292 -17.51 -1.28 4.77
C LEU A 292 -18.60 -0.57 5.57
N GLN A 293 -18.61 0.76 5.58
CA GLN A 293 -19.63 1.56 6.25
C GLN A 293 -21.00 1.37 5.60
N ALA A 294 -21.10 1.35 4.28
CA ALA A 294 -22.38 1.11 3.58
C ALA A 294 -22.94 -0.30 3.86
N ALA A 295 -22.07 -1.31 3.99
CA ALA A 295 -22.48 -2.65 4.42
C ALA A 295 -22.99 -2.67 5.87
N ALA A 296 -22.36 -1.90 6.76
CA ALA A 296 -22.73 -1.83 8.18
C ALA A 296 -23.92 -0.90 8.47
N HIS A 297 -24.14 0.12 7.64
CA HIS A 297 -25.12 1.18 7.82
C HIS A 297 -25.82 1.50 6.49
N PRO A 298 -26.55 0.55 5.89
CA PRO A 298 -27.21 0.79 4.61
C PRO A 298 -28.35 1.79 4.74
N ALA A 299 -28.73 2.41 3.62
CA ALA A 299 -29.95 3.19 3.55
C ALA A 299 -31.16 2.30 3.91
N LYS A 300 -32.14 2.84 4.63
CA LYS A 300 -33.37 2.11 4.95
C LYS A 300 -34.38 2.30 3.82
N THR A 301 -34.31 1.46 2.81
CA THR A 301 -35.22 1.52 1.65
C THR A 301 -35.88 0.17 1.38
N PRO A 302 -37.04 0.15 0.68
CA PRO A 302 -37.68 -1.10 0.23
C PRO A 302 -37.16 -1.57 -1.14
N TYR A 303 -36.05 -1.03 -1.65
CA TYR A 303 -35.56 -1.36 -2.98
C TYR A 303 -35.04 -2.79 -3.05
N LEU A 304 -35.34 -3.44 -4.17
CA LEU A 304 -34.90 -4.81 -4.50
C LEU A 304 -34.19 -4.88 -5.85
N TYR A 305 -34.20 -3.82 -6.63
CA TYR A 305 -33.61 -3.79 -7.97
C TYR A 305 -32.98 -2.43 -8.22
N PHE A 306 -31.90 -2.42 -8.98
CA PHE A 306 -31.34 -1.22 -9.58
C PHE A 306 -30.93 -1.53 -11.02
N VAL A 307 -30.89 -0.51 -11.86
CA VAL A 307 -30.40 -0.58 -13.24
C VAL A 307 -29.79 0.75 -13.59
N ALA A 308 -28.74 0.76 -14.40
CA ALA A 308 -28.14 1.99 -14.89
C ALA A 308 -29.19 2.90 -15.55
N ASP A 309 -29.10 4.21 -15.32
CA ASP A 309 -30.04 5.20 -15.87
C ASP A 309 -29.61 5.76 -17.24
N GLY A 310 -28.41 5.39 -17.71
CA GLY A 310 -27.81 5.87 -18.96
C GLY A 310 -27.20 7.28 -18.87
N LYS A 311 -27.28 7.95 -17.72
CA LYS A 311 -26.71 9.27 -17.43
C LYS A 311 -25.51 9.22 -16.49
N GLY A 312 -25.28 8.07 -15.86
CA GLY A 312 -24.12 7.79 -15.02
C GLY A 312 -24.46 7.30 -13.61
N GLY A 313 -25.75 7.19 -13.27
CA GLY A 313 -26.24 6.66 -12.00
C GLY A 313 -27.17 5.46 -12.19
N HIS A 314 -28.03 5.23 -11.21
CA HIS A 314 -28.96 4.10 -11.17
C HIS A 314 -30.40 4.50 -10.84
N THR A 315 -31.34 3.78 -11.43
CA THR A 315 -32.76 3.84 -11.06
C THR A 315 -33.12 2.68 -10.14
N PHE A 316 -33.51 2.99 -8.90
CA PHE A 316 -33.88 2.02 -7.88
C PHE A 316 -35.37 1.67 -7.90
N ASN A 317 -35.69 0.39 -7.77
CA ASN A 317 -37.04 -0.16 -7.92
C ASN A 317 -37.35 -1.18 -6.82
N THR A 318 -38.61 -1.21 -6.37
CA THR A 318 -39.07 -2.13 -5.32
C THR A 318 -39.64 -3.45 -5.86
N ASN A 319 -39.98 -3.51 -7.15
CA ASN A 319 -40.59 -4.67 -7.78
C ASN A 319 -40.12 -4.88 -9.22
N LEU A 320 -40.25 -6.12 -9.69
CA LEU A 320 -39.76 -6.56 -11.00
C LEU A 320 -40.44 -5.83 -12.17
N ALA A 321 -41.74 -5.57 -12.09
CA ALA A 321 -42.47 -4.89 -13.17
C ALA A 321 -41.96 -3.45 -13.38
N SER A 322 -41.62 -2.75 -12.29
CA SER A 322 -41.04 -1.42 -12.36
C SER A 322 -39.59 -1.47 -12.84
N HIS A 323 -38.81 -2.43 -12.36
CA HIS A 323 -37.45 -2.66 -12.83
C HIS A 323 -37.41 -2.92 -14.36
N ASN A 324 -38.28 -3.80 -14.88
CA ASN A 324 -38.34 -4.07 -16.31
C ASN A 324 -38.69 -2.82 -17.13
N ARG A 325 -39.53 -1.92 -16.61
CA ARG A 325 -39.79 -0.62 -17.26
C ARG A 325 -38.54 0.26 -17.26
N SER A 326 -37.81 0.36 -16.15
CA SER A 326 -36.54 1.09 -16.08
C SER A 326 -35.48 0.51 -17.02
N VAL A 327 -35.42 -0.83 -17.17
CA VAL A 327 -34.53 -1.50 -18.15
C VAL A 327 -34.88 -1.07 -19.58
N GLN A 328 -36.16 -1.05 -19.95
CA GLN A 328 -36.57 -0.58 -21.28
C GLN A 328 -36.19 0.89 -21.51
N GLU A 329 -36.31 1.74 -20.49
CA GLU A 329 -35.91 3.14 -20.58
C GLU A 329 -34.40 3.30 -20.79
N TYR A 330 -33.59 2.56 -20.02
CA TYR A 330 -32.15 2.52 -20.19
C TYR A 330 -31.74 2.10 -21.61
N LEU A 331 -32.36 1.05 -22.16
CA LEU A 331 -32.08 0.57 -23.51
C LEU A 331 -32.44 1.60 -24.60
N LYS A 332 -33.50 2.40 -24.40
CA LYS A 332 -33.84 3.50 -25.30
C LYS A 332 -32.75 4.58 -25.29
N VAL A 333 -32.32 5.01 -24.11
CA VAL A 333 -31.25 6.01 -23.95
C VAL A 333 -29.94 5.53 -24.61
N LEU A 334 -29.59 4.25 -24.46
CA LEU A 334 -28.43 3.67 -25.15
C LEU A 334 -28.57 3.66 -26.66
N LYS A 335 -29.75 3.32 -27.18
CA LYS A 335 -30.00 3.31 -28.63
C LYS A 335 -29.87 4.71 -29.24
N GLU A 336 -30.36 5.72 -28.53
CA GLU A 336 -30.24 7.13 -28.95
C GLU A 336 -28.78 7.60 -28.93
N LYS A 337 -28.00 7.22 -27.91
CA LYS A 337 -26.57 7.56 -27.82
C LYS A 337 -25.69 6.84 -28.85
N ASN A 338 -25.95 5.57 -29.13
CA ASN A 338 -25.16 4.77 -30.07
C ASN A 338 -25.60 4.95 -31.53
N GLY A 339 -26.75 5.58 -31.76
CA GLY A 339 -27.27 5.94 -33.08
C GLY A 339 -26.82 7.32 -33.58
N GLN A 340 -26.09 8.08 -32.75
CA GLN A 340 -25.36 9.31 -33.12
C GLN A 340 -23.90 8.99 -33.41
#